data_AF-A0A969AR67-F1
#
_entry.id   AF-A0A969AR67-F1
#
_cell.length_a   1.000
_cell.length_b   1.000
_cell.length_c   1.000
_cell.angle_alpha   90.00
_cell.angle_beta   90.00
_cell.angle_gamma   90.00
#
_symmetry.space_group_name_H-M   'P 1'
#
loop_
_entity.id
_entity.type
_entity.pdbx_description
1 polymer ?
#
loop_
_entity_poly.entity_id
_entity_poly.type
_entity_poly.pdbx_seq_one_letter_code
_entity_poly.pdbx_strand_id
1 'polypeptide(L)'
;MYLSKLMIKPRNLIETFSCFLVLQSTFQSAQWRRDRGLLESMMQKLQANAELDSADPDTKEVWAMYWLQNWRQLPQNSDTSDDQPQAFWHLFAYLQEPALSIAKRTHRRSGSSFKDYEPGDLLSLTLLKVPDILRHFQREKGNPLAAYATASFHKALLNEGRRICSSAGDFRLGFAGAHKCQTFA
;
A
#
# COMPACT_ATOMS: atom_id res chain seq x y z
N MET A 1 -1.07 32.36 0.93
CA MET A 1 -2.41 31.92 0.49
C MET A 1 -2.26 30.67 -0.39
N TYR A 2 -2.30 29.47 0.19
CA TYR A 2 -2.64 28.18 -0.45
C TYR A 2 -2.95 27.17 0.67
N LEU A 3 -4.04 27.41 1.40
CA LEU A 3 -4.55 26.46 2.38
C LEU A 3 -5.23 25.31 1.64
N SER A 4 -4.60 24.14 1.73
CA SER A 4 -5.24 22.83 1.91
C SER A 4 -6.54 22.60 1.13
N LYS A 5 -6.41 22.18 -0.13
CA LYS A 5 -7.43 21.33 -0.74
C LYS A 5 -7.34 19.98 -0.02
N LEU A 6 -8.16 19.80 1.02
CA LEU A 6 -8.39 18.53 1.70
C LEU A 6 -8.72 17.47 0.63
N MET A 7 -7.74 16.62 0.31
CA MET A 7 -7.93 15.58 -0.69
C MET A 7 -8.58 14.36 -0.04
N ILE A 8 -9.84 14.15 -0.39
CA ILE A 8 -10.50 12.84 -0.37
C ILE A 8 -9.68 11.93 -1.28
N LYS A 9 -9.39 10.70 -0.83
CA LYS A 9 -8.72 9.55 -1.51
C LYS A 9 -8.34 9.81 -2.99
N PRO A 10 -7.08 9.54 -3.42
CA PRO A 10 -6.64 9.72 -4.80
C PRO A 10 -7.66 9.20 -5.82
N ARG A 11 -8.18 10.10 -6.68
CA ARG A 11 -9.27 9.74 -7.60
C ARG A 11 -8.76 9.42 -8.99
N ASN A 12 -7.73 10.14 -9.43
CA ASN A 12 -7.15 9.97 -10.76
C ASN A 12 -5.80 9.23 -10.71
N LEU A 13 -5.32 8.85 -11.90
CA LEU A 13 -4.07 8.11 -12.08
C LEU A 13 -2.86 8.87 -11.52
N ILE A 14 -2.72 10.15 -11.87
CA ILE A 14 -1.60 11.00 -11.42
C ILE A 14 -1.55 11.04 -9.89
N GLU A 15 -2.67 11.33 -9.24
CA GLU A 15 -2.77 11.37 -7.78
C GLU A 15 -2.46 10.01 -7.16
N THR A 16 -2.84 8.91 -7.81
CA THR A 16 -2.57 7.55 -7.30
C THR A 16 -1.05 7.29 -7.19
N PHE A 17 -0.25 7.81 -8.13
CA PHE A 17 1.19 7.60 -8.19
C PHE A 17 2.02 8.79 -7.66
N SER A 18 1.40 9.87 -7.19
CA SER A 18 2.11 11.07 -6.70
C SER A 18 1.61 11.60 -5.36
N CYS A 19 0.52 11.07 -4.80
CA CYS A 19 0.04 11.48 -3.49
C CYS A 19 0.54 10.55 -2.40
N PHE A 20 1.00 11.15 -1.31
CA PHE A 20 1.34 10.47 -0.06
C PHE A 20 0.32 10.76 1.03
N LEU A 21 -0.04 9.73 1.79
CA LEU A 21 -0.76 9.92 3.03
C LEU A 21 0.18 10.47 4.11
N VAL A 22 -0.17 11.64 4.65
CA VAL A 22 0.48 12.27 5.80
C VAL A 22 -0.42 12.09 7.01
N LEU A 23 0.08 11.34 7.99
CA LEU A 23 -0.56 11.23 9.30
C LEU A 23 -0.29 12.52 10.09
N GLN A 24 -1.33 13.05 10.72
CA GLN A 24 -1.21 14.17 11.66
C GLN A 24 -1.29 13.64 13.10
N SER A 25 -1.66 14.49 14.06
CA SER A 25 -1.83 14.12 15.48
C SER A 25 -2.78 12.94 15.70
N THR A 26 -3.74 12.74 14.80
CA THR A 26 -4.58 11.54 14.80
C THR A 26 -4.69 10.96 13.40
N PHE A 27 -5.01 9.68 13.34
CA PHE A 27 -5.31 9.00 12.08
C PHE A 27 -6.57 9.53 11.38
N GLN A 28 -7.52 10.10 12.13
CA GLN A 28 -8.74 10.70 11.57
C GLN A 28 -8.44 12.01 10.85
N SER A 29 -7.37 12.70 11.25
CA SER A 29 -6.84 13.90 10.59
C SER A 29 -5.81 13.60 9.50
N ALA A 30 -5.69 12.35 9.03
CA ALA A 30 -4.77 12.02 7.96
C ALA A 30 -5.14 12.74 6.65
N GLN A 31 -4.14 13.27 5.95
CA GLN A 31 -4.32 14.06 4.74
C GLN A 31 -3.47 13.51 3.60
N TRP A 32 -4.01 13.50 2.39
CA TRP A 32 -3.23 13.21 1.20
C TRP A 32 -2.52 14.46 0.71
N ARG A 33 -1.21 14.39 0.48
CA ARG A 33 -0.39 15.48 -0.07
C ARG A 33 0.29 15.02 -1.34
N ARG A 34 0.29 15.86 -2.37
CA ARG A 34 1.00 15.59 -3.62
C ARG A 34 2.49 15.86 -3.44
N ASP A 35 3.31 14.94 -3.92
CA ASP A 35 4.72 15.20 -4.16
C ASP A 35 4.90 15.84 -5.53
N ARG A 36 5.60 16.98 -5.57
CA ARG A 36 5.76 17.76 -6.81
C ARG A 36 6.65 17.04 -7.82
N GLY A 37 7.71 16.37 -7.38
CA GLY A 37 8.63 15.66 -8.27
C GLY A 37 7.95 14.44 -8.91
N LEU A 38 7.22 13.66 -8.12
CA LEU A 38 6.44 12.55 -8.66
C LEU A 38 5.31 13.03 -9.58
N LEU A 39 4.65 14.14 -9.25
CA LEU A 39 3.61 14.69 -10.11
C LEU A 39 4.17 15.10 -11.46
N GLU A 40 5.27 15.87 -11.48
CA GLU A 40 5.92 16.32 -12.72
C GLU A 40 6.40 15.14 -13.54
N SER A 41 7.03 14.14 -12.92
CA SER A 41 7.46 12.96 -13.65
C SER A 41 6.30 12.13 -14.18
N MET A 42 5.22 11.96 -13.42
CA MET A 42 4.07 11.19 -13.90
C MET A 42 3.43 11.89 -15.10
N MET A 43 3.30 13.22 -15.06
CA MET A 43 2.81 14.01 -16.18
C MET A 43 3.71 13.89 -17.41
N GLN A 44 5.03 13.99 -17.24
CA GLN A 44 5.99 13.81 -18.35
C GLN A 44 5.88 12.42 -18.98
N LYS A 45 5.79 11.36 -18.15
CA LYS A 45 5.64 10.00 -18.66
C LYS A 45 4.31 9.78 -19.36
N LEU A 46 3.21 10.36 -18.85
CA LEU A 46 1.91 10.32 -19.53
C LEU A 46 1.95 11.00 -20.89
N GLN A 47 2.57 12.19 -20.98
CA GLN A 47 2.73 12.89 -22.25
C GLN A 47 3.58 12.10 -23.25
N ALA A 48 4.68 11.50 -22.79
CA ALA A 48 5.55 10.67 -23.62
C ALA A 48 4.91 9.34 -24.02
N ASN A 49 3.88 8.89 -23.31
CA ASN A 49 3.17 7.63 -23.53
C ASN A 49 1.67 7.88 -23.64
N ALA A 50 1.27 8.82 -24.49
CA ALA A 50 -0.14 9.24 -24.62
C ALA A 50 -1.09 8.08 -24.98
N GLU A 51 -0.57 7.00 -25.58
CA GLU A 51 -1.32 5.78 -25.90
C GLU A 51 -1.71 4.95 -24.65
N LEU A 52 -1.02 5.16 -23.52
CA LEU A 52 -1.28 4.51 -22.24
C LEU A 52 -2.28 5.28 -21.36
N ASP A 53 -2.75 6.45 -21.81
CA ASP A 53 -3.73 7.27 -21.09
C ASP A 53 -5.16 6.89 -21.53
N SER A 54 -5.70 5.83 -20.93
CA SER A 54 -7.12 5.50 -21.06
C SER A 54 -7.82 5.65 -19.71
N ALA A 55 -9.09 6.04 -19.72
CA ALA A 55 -9.93 6.17 -18.52
C ALA A 55 -10.27 4.82 -17.85
N ASP A 56 -9.61 3.74 -18.23
CA ASP A 56 -9.85 2.39 -17.76
C ASP A 56 -9.25 2.17 -16.35
N PRO A 57 -9.96 1.53 -15.39
CA PRO A 57 -9.35 1.04 -14.17
C PRO A 57 -8.09 0.17 -14.39
N ASP A 58 -8.00 -0.55 -15.51
CA ASP A 58 -6.82 -1.36 -15.86
C ASP A 58 -5.57 -0.50 -16.10
N THR A 59 -5.73 0.78 -16.43
CA THR A 59 -4.63 1.73 -16.62
C THR A 59 -3.77 1.86 -15.36
N LYS A 60 -4.37 1.80 -14.16
CA LYS A 60 -3.60 1.85 -12.89
C LYS A 60 -2.67 0.66 -12.74
N GLU A 61 -3.14 -0.54 -13.11
CA GLU A 61 -2.31 -1.75 -13.06
C GLU A 61 -1.21 -1.69 -14.12
N VAL A 62 -1.50 -1.20 -15.32
CA VAL A 62 -0.49 -1.02 -16.37
C VAL A 62 0.63 -0.09 -15.89
N TRP A 63 0.29 1.05 -15.29
CA TRP A 63 1.28 1.97 -14.73
C TRP A 63 2.02 1.40 -13.52
N ALA A 64 1.35 0.64 -12.66
CA ALA A 64 2.02 -0.08 -11.57
C ALA A 64 3.07 -1.06 -12.12
N MET A 65 2.75 -1.77 -13.20
CA MET A 65 3.68 -2.67 -13.87
C MET A 65 4.84 -1.94 -14.56
N TYR A 66 4.57 -0.79 -15.20
CA TYR A 66 5.59 0.08 -15.78
C TYR A 66 6.61 0.52 -14.73
N TRP A 67 6.13 1.07 -13.60
CA TRP A 67 7.00 1.51 -12.52
C TRP A 67 7.74 0.34 -11.87
N LEU A 68 7.10 -0.82 -11.72
CA LEU A 68 7.75 -2.02 -11.18
C LEU A 68 8.90 -2.50 -12.07
N GLN A 69 8.71 -2.50 -13.39
CA GLN A 69 9.78 -2.85 -14.34
C GLN A 69 10.95 -1.88 -14.23
N ASN A 70 10.67 -0.57 -14.23
CA ASN A 70 11.71 0.45 -14.07
C ASN A 70 12.47 0.29 -12.74
N TRP A 71 11.76 0.05 -11.65
CA TRP A 71 12.37 -0.15 -10.34
C TRP A 71 13.29 -1.38 -10.31
N ARG A 72 12.91 -2.49 -10.95
CA ARG A 72 13.72 -3.72 -11.01
C ARG A 72 14.97 -3.62 -11.89
N GLN A 73 14.96 -2.73 -12.88
CA GLN A 73 16.10 -2.53 -13.79
C GLN A 73 17.25 -1.75 -13.13
N LEU A 74 16.97 -1.03 -12.04
CA LEU A 74 17.98 -0.30 -11.28
C LEU A 74 18.74 -1.24 -10.34
N PRO A 75 20.07 -1.03 -10.15
CA PRO A 75 20.85 -1.80 -9.18
C PRO A 75 20.24 -1.63 -7.79
N GLN A 76 19.75 -2.73 -7.19
CA GLN A 76 19.14 -2.71 -5.85
C GLN A 76 20.18 -2.66 -4.72
N ASN A 77 21.46 -2.48 -5.08
CA ASN A 77 22.62 -2.69 -4.22
C ASN A 77 23.33 -1.37 -3.85
N SER A 78 22.75 -0.22 -4.16
CA SER A 78 23.26 1.06 -3.66
C SER A 78 22.75 1.26 -2.24
N ASP A 79 23.56 0.85 -1.26
CA ASP A 79 23.31 0.98 0.19
C ASP A 79 23.27 2.44 0.69
N THR A 80 23.32 3.42 -0.21
CA THR A 80 23.07 4.83 0.09
C THR A 80 21.58 5.08 0.15
N SER A 81 21.07 5.31 1.36
CA SER A 81 19.68 5.61 1.69
C SER A 81 19.07 6.81 0.96
N ASP A 82 19.88 7.65 0.30
CA ASP A 82 19.44 8.91 -0.32
C ASP A 82 18.91 8.77 -1.75
N ASP A 83 19.19 7.67 -2.46
CA ASP A 83 18.75 7.49 -3.86
C ASP A 83 17.82 6.26 -4.00
N GLN A 84 16.72 6.24 -3.25
CA GLN A 84 15.63 5.34 -3.62
C GLN A 84 15.11 5.74 -5.01
N PRO A 85 15.08 4.81 -5.99
CA PRO A 85 14.73 5.18 -7.35
C PRO A 85 13.33 5.78 -7.39
N GLN A 86 13.13 6.82 -8.18
CA GLN A 86 11.85 7.50 -8.29
C GLN A 86 10.66 6.55 -8.56
N ALA A 87 10.91 5.47 -9.32
CA ALA A 87 9.94 4.39 -9.56
C ALA A 87 9.44 3.70 -8.27
N PHE A 88 10.31 3.53 -7.26
CA PHE A 88 9.93 3.04 -5.93
C PHE A 88 8.88 3.95 -5.30
N TRP A 89 9.09 5.27 -5.33
CA TRP A 89 8.20 6.23 -4.69
C TRP A 89 6.83 6.29 -5.37
N HIS A 90 6.77 6.13 -6.69
CA HIS A 90 5.51 5.94 -7.41
C HIS A 90 4.75 4.69 -6.95
N LEU A 91 5.46 3.56 -6.84
CA LEU A 91 4.88 2.29 -6.35
C LEU A 91 4.45 2.39 -4.89
N PHE A 92 5.22 3.09 -4.07
CA PHE A 92 4.92 3.33 -2.67
C PHE A 92 3.62 4.12 -2.54
N ALA A 93 3.49 5.25 -3.26
CA ALA A 93 2.26 6.04 -3.31
C ALA A 93 1.05 5.19 -3.74
N TYR A 94 1.20 4.38 -4.79
CA TYR A 94 0.16 3.47 -5.27
C TYR A 94 -0.28 2.45 -4.20
N LEU A 95 0.66 1.91 -3.41
CA LEU A 95 0.38 0.88 -2.41
C LEU A 95 -0.12 1.42 -1.06
N GLN A 96 -0.07 2.74 -0.83
CA GLN A 96 -0.56 3.32 0.43
C GLN A 96 -2.06 3.11 0.65
N GLU A 97 -2.87 3.13 -0.40
CA GLU A 97 -4.31 2.94 -0.23
C GLU A 97 -4.68 1.50 0.19
N PRO A 98 -4.16 0.44 -0.47
CA PRO A 98 -4.29 -0.94 0.03
C PRO A 98 -3.79 -1.10 1.48
N ALA A 99 -2.64 -0.52 1.82
CA ALA A 99 -2.08 -0.57 3.18
C ALA A 99 -3.03 0.07 4.20
N LEU A 100 -3.56 1.26 3.88
CA LEU A 100 -4.51 1.99 4.72
C LEU A 100 -5.81 1.22 4.95
N SER A 101 -6.34 0.58 3.90
CA SER A 101 -7.55 -0.24 3.98
C SER A 101 -7.35 -1.42 4.94
N ILE A 102 -6.20 -2.09 4.85
CA ILE A 102 -5.84 -3.19 5.75
C ILE A 102 -5.62 -2.71 7.17
N ALA A 103 -4.85 -1.64 7.40
CA ALA A 103 -4.63 -1.08 8.74
C ALA A 103 -5.96 -0.73 9.44
N LYS A 104 -6.89 -0.06 8.74
CA LYS A 104 -8.24 0.26 9.25
C LYS A 104 -9.04 -0.99 9.59
N ARG A 105 -9.03 -1.98 8.69
CA ARG A 105 -9.79 -3.22 8.86
C ARG A 105 -9.25 -4.03 10.03
N THR A 106 -7.93 -4.12 10.17
CA THR A 106 -7.28 -4.77 11.29
C THR A 106 -7.68 -4.06 12.57
N HIS A 107 -7.40 -2.78 12.74
CA HIS A 107 -7.76 -2.02 13.95
C HIS A 107 -9.21 -2.19 14.39
N ARG A 108 -10.17 -2.20 13.45
CA ARG A 108 -11.60 -2.39 13.75
C ARG A 108 -11.97 -3.81 14.19
N ARG A 109 -11.21 -4.83 13.78
CA ARG A 109 -11.55 -6.26 13.98
C ARG A 109 -10.65 -6.96 14.99
N SER A 110 -9.44 -6.48 15.19
CA SER A 110 -8.54 -6.98 16.20
C SER A 110 -9.03 -6.51 17.56
N GLY A 111 -9.52 -7.45 18.38
CA GLY A 111 -9.92 -7.17 19.76
C GLY A 111 -8.72 -6.73 20.62
N SER A 112 -8.30 -7.56 21.59
CA SER A 112 -7.22 -7.20 22.52
C SER A 112 -5.83 -7.11 21.87
N SER A 113 -5.53 -7.87 20.81
CA SER A 113 -4.17 -8.02 20.26
C SER A 113 -3.53 -6.75 19.70
N PHE A 114 -4.35 -5.76 19.30
CA PHE A 114 -3.87 -4.48 18.76
C PHE A 114 -4.54 -3.29 19.46
N LYS A 115 -5.04 -3.49 20.68
CA LYS A 115 -5.79 -2.47 21.42
C LYS A 115 -4.94 -1.23 21.72
N ASP A 116 -3.63 -1.42 21.89
CA ASP A 116 -2.67 -0.37 22.20
C ASP A 116 -2.01 0.23 20.94
N TYR A 117 -2.37 -0.26 19.74
CA TYR A 117 -1.83 0.25 18.48
C TYR A 117 -2.78 1.26 17.88
N GLU A 118 -2.28 2.44 17.56
CA GLU A 118 -3.05 3.36 16.74
C GLU A 118 -3.10 2.87 15.28
N PRO A 119 -4.12 3.24 14.49
CA PRO A 119 -4.16 2.88 13.09
C PRO A 119 -2.96 3.41 12.28
N GLY A 120 -2.29 4.46 12.77
CA GLY A 120 -1.05 4.98 12.19
C GLY A 120 0.14 4.02 12.35
N ASP A 121 0.23 3.32 13.49
CA ASP A 121 1.26 2.32 13.73
C ASP A 121 1.06 1.12 12.80
N LEU A 122 -0.19 0.65 12.66
CA LEU A 122 -0.53 -0.45 11.75
C LEU A 122 -0.29 -0.07 10.28
N LEU A 123 -0.52 1.19 9.92
CA LEU A 123 -0.17 1.68 8.59
C LEU A 123 1.35 1.68 8.38
N SER A 124 2.12 2.15 9.36
CA SER A 124 3.58 2.16 9.26
C SER A 124 4.14 0.74 9.14
N LEU A 125 3.65 -0.20 9.97
CA LEU A 125 4.00 -1.62 9.92
C LEU A 125 3.70 -2.27 8.58
N THR A 126 2.57 -1.91 7.95
CA THR A 126 2.23 -2.41 6.61
C THR A 126 3.12 -1.79 5.54
N LEU A 127 3.35 -0.48 5.55
CA LEU A 127 4.20 0.20 4.57
C LEU A 127 5.66 -0.24 4.61
N LEU A 128 6.18 -0.63 5.78
CA LEU A 128 7.50 -1.26 5.94
C LEU A 128 7.67 -2.53 5.09
N LYS A 129 6.58 -3.17 4.64
CA LYS A 129 6.61 -4.36 3.78
C LYS A 129 6.61 -4.06 2.29
N VAL A 130 6.45 -2.80 1.88
CA VAL A 130 6.43 -2.43 0.46
C VAL A 130 7.69 -2.92 -0.28
N PRO A 131 8.93 -2.70 0.20
CA PRO A 131 10.11 -3.19 -0.50
C PRO A 131 10.07 -4.70 -0.75
N ASP A 132 9.72 -5.49 0.27
CA ASP A 132 9.64 -6.94 0.16
C ASP A 132 8.52 -7.38 -0.79
N ILE A 133 7.37 -6.71 -0.76
CA ILE A 133 6.26 -6.99 -1.68
C ILE A 133 6.69 -6.78 -3.13
N LEU A 134 7.37 -5.67 -3.42
CA LEU A 134 7.83 -5.36 -4.77
C LEU A 134 8.91 -6.35 -5.24
N ARG A 135 9.80 -6.80 -4.35
CA ARG A 135 10.81 -7.85 -4.66
C ARG A 135 10.17 -9.19 -5.01
N HIS A 136 9.17 -9.63 -4.25
CA HIS A 136 8.62 -10.98 -4.36
C HIS A 136 7.39 -11.10 -5.27
N PHE A 137 6.81 -9.98 -5.72
CA PHE A 137 5.66 -10.00 -6.62
C PHE A 137 6.00 -10.69 -7.95
N GLN A 138 5.11 -11.57 -8.41
CA GLN A 138 5.24 -12.28 -9.69
C GLN A 138 3.91 -12.16 -10.44
N ARG A 139 3.90 -11.41 -11.56
CA ARG A 139 2.69 -11.18 -12.37
C ARG A 139 2.13 -12.49 -12.95
N GLU A 140 2.99 -13.47 -13.22
CA GLU A 140 2.63 -14.80 -13.75
C GLU A 140 1.60 -15.55 -12.87
N LYS A 141 1.45 -15.16 -11.60
CA LYS A 141 0.43 -15.69 -10.69
C LYS A 141 -0.96 -15.08 -10.89
N GLY A 142 -1.15 -14.26 -11.92
CA GLY A 142 -2.45 -13.74 -12.37
C GLY A 142 -3.10 -12.67 -11.48
N ASN A 143 -2.46 -12.27 -10.38
CA ASN A 143 -3.01 -11.28 -9.46
C ASN A 143 -2.46 -9.88 -9.75
N PRO A 144 -3.33 -8.84 -9.76
CA PRO A 144 -2.88 -7.45 -9.77
C PRO A 144 -1.96 -7.14 -8.60
N LEU A 145 -1.02 -6.20 -8.77
CA LEU A 145 -0.06 -5.84 -7.73
C LEU A 145 -0.78 -5.41 -6.43
N ALA A 146 -1.83 -4.59 -6.53
CA ALA A 146 -2.61 -4.17 -5.36
C ALA A 146 -3.28 -5.35 -4.61
N ALA A 147 -3.75 -6.37 -5.34
CA ALA A 147 -4.36 -7.54 -4.73
C ALA A 147 -3.33 -8.39 -3.98
N TYR A 148 -2.18 -8.63 -4.60
CA TYR A 148 -1.05 -9.32 -3.95
C TYR A 148 -0.54 -8.56 -2.72
N ALA A 149 -0.40 -7.23 -2.83
CA ALA A 149 0.01 -6.38 -1.72
C ALA A 149 -1.00 -6.43 -0.57
N THR A 150 -2.30 -6.36 -0.87
CA THR A 150 -3.38 -6.47 0.14
C THR A 150 -3.27 -7.77 0.95
N ALA A 151 -3.08 -8.91 0.26
CA ALA A 151 -2.91 -10.20 0.93
C ALA A 151 -1.63 -10.23 1.79
N SER A 152 -0.53 -9.66 1.27
CA SER A 152 0.76 -9.61 1.94
C SER A 152 0.73 -8.71 3.19
N PHE A 153 0.11 -7.52 3.11
CA PHE A 153 -0.10 -6.63 4.25
C PHE A 153 -0.94 -7.29 5.34
N HIS A 154 -2.02 -7.96 4.94
CA HIS A 154 -2.86 -8.69 5.89
C HIS A 154 -2.09 -9.78 6.62
N LYS A 155 -1.31 -10.59 5.88
CA LYS A 155 -0.45 -11.62 6.46
C LYS A 155 0.60 -11.03 7.41
N ALA A 156 1.20 -9.90 7.04
CA ALA A 156 2.20 -9.22 7.86
C ALA A 156 1.61 -8.78 9.22
N LEU A 157 0.44 -8.14 9.23
CA LEU A 157 -0.23 -7.76 10.47
C LEU A 157 -0.67 -8.97 11.29
N LEU A 158 -1.20 -10.03 10.67
CA LEU A 158 -1.55 -11.25 11.42
C LEU A 158 -0.34 -11.87 12.11
N ASN A 159 0.81 -11.91 11.43
CA ASN A 159 2.04 -12.42 12.01
C ASN A 159 2.52 -11.52 13.16
N GLU A 160 2.44 -10.21 13.02
CA GLU A 160 2.83 -9.29 14.08
C GLU A 160 1.91 -9.41 15.31
N GLY A 161 0.61 -9.51 15.10
CA GLY A 161 -0.36 -9.74 16.19
C GLY A 161 -0.11 -11.05 16.93
N ARG A 162 0.29 -12.11 16.21
CA ARG A 162 0.72 -13.37 16.83
C ARG A 162 1.97 -13.19 17.67
N ARG A 163 2.98 -12.46 17.20
CA ARG A 163 4.22 -12.21 17.97
C ARG A 163 3.92 -11.50 19.29
N ILE A 164 3.07 -10.49 19.26
CA ILE A 164 2.64 -9.74 20.44
C ILE A 164 1.85 -10.64 21.42
N CYS A 165 0.91 -11.45 20.93
CA CYS A 165 0.16 -12.38 21.79
C CYS A 165 1.04 -13.51 22.34
N SER A 166 1.98 -14.04 21.55
CA SER A 166 2.94 -15.05 22.01
C SER A 166 3.87 -14.52 23.10
N SER A 167 4.20 -13.22 23.09
CA SER A 167 4.90 -12.59 24.22
C SER A 167 4.00 -12.32 25.44
N ALA A 168 2.67 -12.27 25.25
CA ALA A 168 1.70 -11.90 26.28
C ALA A 168 0.91 -13.09 26.89
N GLY A 169 1.08 -14.32 26.37
CA GLY A 169 0.59 -15.55 27.01
C GLY A 169 -0.90 -15.88 26.89
N ASP A 170 -1.70 -15.17 26.09
CA ASP A 170 -3.16 -15.40 26.02
C ASP A 170 -3.70 -15.35 24.58
N PHE A 171 -4.31 -16.46 24.10
CA PHE A 171 -4.80 -16.61 22.72
C PHE A 171 -6.28 -16.97 22.67
N ARG A 172 -7.12 -15.98 22.30
CA ARG A 172 -8.43 -16.22 21.68
C ARG A 172 -8.70 -15.17 20.60
N LEU A 173 -8.55 -15.55 19.34
CA LEU A 173 -9.06 -14.78 18.21
C LEU A 173 -10.20 -15.55 17.55
N GLY A 174 -11.43 -15.12 17.85
CA GLY A 174 -12.62 -15.48 17.08
C GLY A 174 -12.70 -14.62 15.83
N PHE A 175 -12.11 -15.07 14.73
CA PHE A 175 -12.38 -14.51 13.40
C PHE A 175 -13.39 -15.40 12.68
N ALA A 176 -14.69 -15.14 12.90
CA ALA A 176 -15.74 -15.70 12.05
C ALA A 176 -15.78 -14.94 10.72
N GLY A 177 -15.34 -15.60 9.66
CA GLY A 177 -15.31 -15.09 8.30
C GLY A 177 -15.32 -16.21 7.28
N ALA A 178 -16.49 -16.87 7.17
CA ALA A 178 -17.01 -17.62 6.02
C ALA A 178 -16.02 -18.32 5.07
N HIS A 179 -15.78 -19.62 5.32
CA HIS A 179 -15.78 -20.61 4.27
C HIS A 179 -16.83 -21.66 4.63
N LYS A 180 -18.03 -21.57 4.04
CA LYS A 180 -18.92 -22.72 3.94
C LYS A 180 -18.28 -23.68 2.94
N CYS A 181 -17.49 -24.62 3.43
CA CYS A 181 -17.29 -25.87 2.69
C CYS A 181 -18.56 -26.69 2.88
N GLN A 182 -19.40 -26.73 1.85
CA GLN A 182 -20.40 -27.78 1.70
C GLN A 182 -19.64 -29.10 1.54
N THR A 183 -19.71 -29.96 2.55
CA THR A 183 -19.42 -31.38 2.40
C THR A 183 -20.61 -32.02 1.69
N PHE A 184 -20.38 -32.48 0.47
CA PHE A 184 -21.18 -33.55 -0.12
C PHE A 184 -20.80 -34.86 0.60
N ALA A 185 -21.77 -35.50 1.21
CA ALA A 185 -21.83 -36.94 1.46
C ALA A 185 -23.30 -37.35 1.28
#